data_AF-A0A5J4TCN9-F1
#
_entry.id   AF-A0A5J4TCN9-F1
#
_cell.length_a   1.000
_cell.length_b   1.000
_cell.length_c   1.000
_cell.angle_alpha   90.00
_cell.angle_beta   90.00
_cell.angle_gamma   90.00
#
_symmetry.space_group_name_H-M   'P 1'
#
loop_
_entity.id
_entity.type
_entity.pdbx_description
1 polymer ?
#
loop_
_entity_poly.entity_id
_entity_poly.type
_entity_poly.pdbx_seq_one_letter_code
_entity_poly.pdbx_strand_id
1 'polypeptide(L)'
;MTVRMVIKKNKKPIPFDVPFKRREGDVCSVKAIEQWFNQEHCTKQVQEGVQWDFERKKMLGSIGCSKVLRSLLDDIGIDQQFGGSTVRQAMMTKLRSESSTIKEVNDFTRHQEGSSSVDNFYNIQIARDLVALLLKEPKEEAKSSKGKREQSGELMNIKRMEW
;
A
#
# COMPACT_ATOMS: atom_id res chain seq x y z
N MET A 1 15.67 11.43 -6.54
CA MET A 1 15.62 12.56 -5.59
C MET A 1 15.42 11.99 -4.20
N THR A 2 16.03 12.56 -3.18
CA THR A 2 15.80 12.16 -1.79
C THR A 2 15.24 13.34 -1.02
N VAL A 3 14.13 13.14 -0.31
CA VAL A 3 13.50 14.18 0.51
C VAL A 3 13.62 13.78 1.97
N ARG A 4 14.20 14.65 2.79
CA ARG A 4 14.24 14.44 4.23
C ARG A 4 12.92 14.89 4.86
N MET A 5 12.28 13.98 5.56
CA MET A 5 11.04 14.21 6.29
C MET A 5 11.23 13.85 7.76
N VAL A 6 10.30 14.29 8.62
CA VAL A 6 10.33 13.96 10.05
C VAL A 6 8.93 13.54 10.49
N ILE A 7 8.85 12.43 11.21
CA ILE A 7 7.63 11.99 11.88
C ILE A 7 7.77 12.18 13.38
N LYS A 8 6.66 12.42 14.07
CA LYS A 8 6.63 12.44 15.54
C LYS A 8 6.15 11.06 16.04
N LYS A 9 7.01 10.34 16.76
CA LYS A 9 6.65 9.10 17.47
C LYS A 9 6.88 9.31 18.96
N ASN A 10 5.85 9.15 19.79
CA ASN A 10 5.91 9.42 21.23
C ASN A 10 6.50 10.80 21.57
N LYS A 11 6.04 11.85 20.86
CA LYS A 11 6.55 13.24 20.93
C LYS A 11 8.01 13.45 20.50
N LYS A 12 8.75 12.41 20.13
CA LYS A 12 10.12 12.52 19.62
C LYS A 12 10.10 12.67 18.09
N PRO A 13 10.77 13.69 17.52
CA PRO A 13 10.95 13.82 16.09
C PRO A 13 11.95 12.76 15.60
N ILE A 14 11.57 12.00 14.58
CA ILE A 14 12.42 10.99 13.94
C ILE A 14 12.61 11.42 12.49
N PRO A 15 13.78 11.94 12.11
CA PRO A 15 14.08 12.24 10.72
C PRO A 15 14.32 10.97 9.92
N PHE A 16 13.97 11.02 8.64
CA PHE A 16 14.25 9.96 7.70
C PHE A 16 14.27 10.51 6.28
N ASP A 17 14.92 9.75 5.41
CA ASP A 17 15.05 10.09 4.00
C ASP A 17 14.07 9.25 3.18
N VAL A 18 13.31 9.90 2.30
CA VAL A 18 12.38 9.26 1.37
C VAL A 18 12.96 9.29 -0.04
N PRO A 19 13.31 8.13 -0.62
CA PRO A 19 13.79 8.08 -1.98
C PRO A 19 12.61 8.16 -2.96
N PHE A 20 12.66 9.14 -3.87
CA PHE A 20 11.76 9.27 -5.01
C PHE A 20 12.48 8.89 -6.29
N LYS A 21 11.94 7.88 -6.98
CA LYS A 21 12.38 7.48 -8.32
C LYS A 21 11.69 8.34 -9.35
N ARG A 22 12.47 8.99 -10.22
CA ARG A 22 11.94 9.77 -11.34
C ARG A 22 11.28 8.80 -12.33
N ARG A 23 10.08 9.12 -12.78
CA ARG A 23 9.37 8.39 -13.83
C ARG A 23 9.19 9.30 -15.04
N GLU A 24 9.18 8.71 -16.22
CA GLU A 24 8.77 9.37 -17.45
C GLU A 24 7.24 9.35 -17.55
N GLY A 25 6.68 10.34 -18.24
CA GLY A 25 5.23 10.55 -18.38
C GLY A 25 4.72 11.85 -17.79
N ASP A 26 3.41 12.05 -17.92
CA ASP A 26 2.71 13.29 -17.58
C ASP A 26 2.62 13.55 -16.08
N VAL A 27 2.59 12.47 -15.28
CA VAL A 27 2.55 12.53 -13.81
C VAL A 27 3.85 12.00 -13.22
N CYS A 28 4.68 12.89 -12.67
CA CYS A 28 5.96 12.53 -12.06
C CYS A 28 6.11 13.17 -10.67
N SER A 29 6.15 12.34 -9.64
CA SER A 29 6.29 12.79 -8.24
C SER A 29 7.58 13.58 -7.99
N VAL A 30 8.69 13.20 -8.64
CA VAL A 30 9.95 13.96 -8.54
C VAL A 30 9.79 15.36 -9.11
N LYS A 31 9.20 15.51 -10.31
CA LYS A 31 8.96 16.83 -10.92
C LYS A 31 8.04 17.68 -10.04
N ALA A 32 6.97 17.10 -9.50
CA ALA A 32 6.03 17.79 -8.63
C ALA A 32 6.70 18.32 -7.35
N ILE A 33 7.52 17.49 -6.69
CA ILE A 33 8.24 17.90 -5.47
C ILE A 33 9.33 18.94 -5.79
N GLU A 34 10.04 18.80 -6.90
CA GLU A 34 11.02 19.81 -7.34
C GLU A 34 10.36 21.15 -7.61
N GLN A 35 9.23 21.16 -8.31
CA GLN A 35 8.45 22.38 -8.54
C GLN A 35 7.98 23.01 -7.23
N TRP A 36 7.50 22.18 -6.30
CA TRP A 36 7.10 22.63 -4.97
C TRP A 36 8.25 23.29 -4.21
N PHE A 37 9.44 22.66 -4.18
CA PHE A 37 10.63 23.22 -3.51
C PHE A 37 11.25 24.43 -4.20
N ASN A 38 10.94 24.66 -5.48
CA ASN A 38 11.41 25.80 -6.24
C ASN A 38 10.49 27.02 -6.12
N GLN A 39 9.35 26.93 -5.44
CA GLN A 39 8.53 28.10 -5.14
C GLN A 39 9.29 29.05 -4.20
N GLU A 40 9.28 30.36 -4.50
CA GLU A 40 10.05 31.38 -3.77
C GLU A 40 9.84 31.35 -2.25
N HIS A 41 8.63 30.97 -1.84
CA HIS A 41 8.18 30.98 -0.46
C HIS A 41 8.45 29.66 0.27
N CYS A 42 8.87 28.59 -0.44
CA CYS A 42 9.19 27.31 0.19
C CYS A 42 10.46 27.45 1.03
N THR A 43 10.32 27.45 2.36
CA THR A 43 11.47 27.35 3.25
C THR A 43 12.12 25.99 3.00
N LYS A 44 13.31 25.96 2.39
CA LYS A 44 14.09 24.73 2.16
C LYS A 44 14.54 24.05 3.47
N GLN A 45 14.00 24.48 4.61
CA GLN A 45 14.25 23.90 5.90
C GLN A 45 13.58 22.53 5.98
N VAL A 46 14.36 21.54 6.42
CA VAL A 46 13.92 20.17 6.64
C VAL A 46 12.73 20.18 7.62
N GLN A 47 11.63 19.53 7.26
CA GLN A 47 10.28 19.53 7.90
C GLN A 47 9.27 20.49 7.32
N GLU A 48 9.64 21.76 7.15
CA GLU A 48 8.66 22.80 6.84
C GLU A 48 8.21 22.71 5.38
N GLY A 49 9.15 22.63 4.44
CA GLY A 49 8.85 22.74 3.02
C GLY A 49 7.69 21.87 2.53
N VAL A 50 7.67 20.57 2.83
CA VAL A 50 6.67 19.63 2.28
C VAL A 50 5.28 19.77 2.89
N GLN A 51 5.18 20.19 4.16
CA GLN A 51 3.91 20.28 4.90
C GLN A 51 3.48 21.72 5.14
N TRP A 52 4.17 22.70 4.57
CA TRP A 52 3.86 24.11 4.75
C TRP A 52 2.63 24.52 3.94
N ASP A 53 1.70 25.20 4.60
CA ASP A 53 0.59 25.89 3.96
C ASP A 53 0.96 27.37 3.82
N PHE A 54 1.11 27.82 2.57
CA PHE A 54 1.51 29.19 2.24
C PHE A 54 0.43 30.21 2.58
N GLU A 55 -0.85 29.87 2.38
CA GLU A 55 -1.98 30.76 2.67
C GLU A 55 -2.07 31.01 4.17
N ARG A 56 -1.94 29.93 4.95
CA ARG A 56 -2.06 29.98 6.42
C ARG A 56 -0.74 30.26 7.14
N LYS A 57 0.36 30.35 6.39
CA LYS A 57 1.73 30.58 6.88
C LYS A 57 2.09 29.68 8.07
N LYS A 58 1.75 28.39 7.97
CA LYS A 58 2.02 27.41 9.03
C LYS A 58 2.17 26.00 8.48
N MET A 59 2.83 25.15 9.26
CA MET A 59 2.89 23.72 8.99
C MET A 59 1.51 23.06 9.19
N LEU A 60 1.09 22.25 8.22
CA LEU A 60 -0.11 21.44 8.30
C LEU A 60 0.12 20.20 9.18
N GLY A 61 -0.79 20.00 10.13
CA GLY A 61 -0.97 18.70 10.77
C GLY A 61 -1.74 17.73 9.88
N SER A 62 -1.92 16.49 10.36
CA SER A 62 -2.67 15.44 9.64
C SER A 62 -4.08 15.85 9.23
N ILE A 63 -4.81 16.56 10.11
CA ILE A 63 -6.16 17.09 9.82
C ILE A 63 -6.10 18.14 8.71
N GLY A 64 -5.07 19.00 8.74
CA GLY A 64 -4.85 20.03 7.72
C GLY A 64 -4.63 19.40 6.34
N CYS A 65 -3.69 18.45 6.24
CA CYS A 65 -3.43 17.72 5.00
C CYS A 65 -4.67 16.97 4.50
N SER A 66 -5.46 16.38 5.40
CA SER A 66 -6.69 15.66 5.04
C SER A 66 -7.74 16.60 4.44
N LYS A 67 -7.87 17.83 4.96
CA LYS A 67 -8.77 18.84 4.41
C LYS A 67 -8.33 19.35 3.04
N VAL A 68 -7.02 19.56 2.85
CA VAL A 68 -6.46 19.94 1.54
C VAL A 68 -6.72 18.83 0.53
N LEU A 69 -6.44 17.57 0.89
CA LEU A 69 -6.74 16.42 0.04
C LEU A 69 -8.23 16.33 -0.30
N ARG A 70 -9.12 16.52 0.69
CA ARG A 70 -10.57 16.49 0.46
C ARG A 70 -11.01 17.58 -0.51
N SER A 71 -10.53 18.81 -0.32
CA SER A 71 -10.85 19.93 -1.23
C SER A 71 -10.41 19.63 -2.66
N LEU A 72 -9.19 19.10 -2.84
CA LEU A 72 -8.70 18.70 -4.17
C LEU A 72 -9.57 17.62 -4.82
N LEU A 73 -10.01 16.62 -4.04
CA LEU A 73 -10.88 15.56 -4.53
C LEU A 73 -12.29 16.11 -4.89
N ASP A 74 -12.81 17.08 -4.13
CA ASP A 74 -14.08 17.75 -4.42
C ASP A 74 -13.99 18.55 -5.73
N ASP A 75 -12.89 19.28 -5.94
CA ASP A 75 -12.68 20.10 -7.14
C ASP A 75 -12.67 19.29 -8.44
N ILE A 76 -12.22 18.02 -8.37
CA ILE A 76 -12.23 17.09 -9.51
C ILE A 76 -13.47 16.18 -9.53
N GLY A 77 -14.46 16.42 -8.67
CA GLY A 77 -15.74 15.71 -8.64
C GLY A 77 -15.68 14.28 -8.09
N ILE A 78 -14.66 13.93 -7.30
CA ILE A 78 -14.59 12.63 -6.63
C ILE A 78 -15.47 12.64 -5.38
N ASP A 79 -16.32 11.62 -5.22
CA ASP A 79 -17.25 11.49 -4.10
C ASP A 79 -16.57 11.57 -2.71
N GLN A 80 -17.31 12.08 -1.72
CA GLN A 80 -16.87 12.23 -0.32
C GLN A 80 -16.55 10.89 0.36
N GLN A 81 -17.11 9.77 -0.10
CA GLN A 81 -16.76 8.44 0.41
C GLN A 81 -15.30 8.07 0.16
N PHE A 82 -14.64 8.74 -0.79
CA PHE A 82 -13.23 8.53 -1.09
C PHE A 82 -12.35 9.53 -0.34
N GLY A 83 -11.17 9.11 0.09
CA GLY A 83 -10.26 10.01 0.80
C GLY A 83 -8.89 9.41 1.03
N GLY A 84 -8.20 9.89 2.08
CA GLY A 84 -6.86 9.41 2.41
C GLY A 84 -6.80 7.91 2.69
N SER A 85 -7.86 7.33 3.26
CA SER A 85 -8.00 5.88 3.45
C SER A 85 -8.06 5.13 2.13
N THR A 86 -8.84 5.63 1.15
CA THR A 86 -8.94 5.05 -0.19
C THR A 86 -7.60 5.08 -0.92
N VAL A 87 -6.85 6.18 -0.83
CA VAL A 87 -5.50 6.26 -1.42
C VAL A 87 -4.58 5.21 -0.81
N ARG A 88 -4.62 5.03 0.53
CA ARG A 88 -3.85 3.98 1.21
C ARG A 88 -4.30 2.58 0.80
N GLN A 89 -5.61 2.35 0.66
CA GLN A 89 -6.15 1.09 0.19
C GLN A 89 -5.68 0.77 -1.23
N ALA A 90 -5.80 1.71 -2.16
CA ALA A 90 -5.33 1.54 -3.54
C ALA A 90 -3.82 1.26 -3.59
N MET A 91 -3.03 1.99 -2.79
CA MET A 91 -1.59 1.73 -2.63
C MET A 91 -1.34 0.29 -2.15
N MET A 92 -2.06 -0.14 -1.13
CA MET A 92 -1.90 -1.47 -0.54
C MET A 92 -2.31 -2.59 -1.49
N THR A 93 -3.47 -2.46 -2.15
CA THR A 93 -3.90 -3.39 -3.19
C THR A 93 -2.85 -3.52 -4.30
N LYS A 94 -2.25 -2.39 -4.73
CA LYS A 94 -1.21 -2.41 -5.76
C LYS A 94 0.05 -3.14 -5.30
N LEU A 95 0.59 -2.82 -4.13
CA LEU A 95 1.76 -3.51 -3.57
C LEU A 95 1.52 -5.02 -3.43
N ARG A 96 0.33 -5.41 -2.97
CA ARG A 96 -0.05 -6.81 -2.82
C ARG A 96 -0.25 -7.53 -4.14
N SER A 97 -0.76 -6.85 -5.16
CA SER A 97 -0.86 -7.41 -6.53
C SER A 97 0.50 -7.67 -7.15
N GLU A 98 1.53 -6.94 -6.73
CA GLU A 98 2.94 -7.12 -7.12
C GLU A 98 3.69 -8.05 -6.16
N SER A 99 2.97 -8.88 -5.40
CA SER A 99 3.53 -9.89 -4.49
C SER A 99 4.45 -9.34 -3.38
N SER A 100 4.33 -8.06 -3.02
CA SER A 100 5.06 -7.51 -1.87
C SER A 100 4.67 -8.25 -0.59
N THR A 101 5.68 -8.63 0.19
CA THR A 101 5.53 -9.35 1.45
C THR A 101 4.99 -8.43 2.56
N ILE A 102 4.46 -9.02 3.65
CA ILE A 102 4.08 -8.25 4.85
C ILE A 102 5.26 -7.46 5.39
N LYS A 103 6.46 -8.05 5.38
CA LYS A 103 7.68 -7.41 5.87
C LYS A 103 8.02 -6.16 5.05
N GLU A 104 8.07 -6.26 3.72
CA GLU A 104 8.39 -5.13 2.84
C GLU A 104 7.38 -3.99 2.97
N VAL A 105 6.08 -4.33 3.07
CA VAL A 105 5.01 -3.35 3.30
C VAL A 105 5.18 -2.66 4.66
N ASN A 106 5.46 -3.42 5.72
CA ASN A 106 5.67 -2.85 7.05
C ASN A 106 6.91 -1.96 7.08
N ASP A 107 8.01 -2.37 6.45
CA ASP A 107 9.23 -1.58 6.32
C ASP A 107 8.94 -0.27 5.55
N PHE A 108 8.22 -0.36 4.43
CA PHE A 108 7.85 0.79 3.60
C PHE A 108 6.93 1.78 4.34
N THR A 109 5.94 1.27 5.07
CA THR A 109 4.96 2.07 5.83
C THR A 109 5.42 2.40 7.25
N ARG A 110 6.60 1.92 7.66
CA ARG A 110 7.22 2.07 9.00
C ARG A 110 6.40 1.48 10.14
N HIS A 111 5.70 0.39 9.88
CA HIS A 111 5.06 -0.40 10.93
C HIS A 111 6.07 -1.34 11.58
N GLN A 112 5.73 -1.83 12.77
CA GLN A 112 6.55 -2.81 13.45
C GLN A 112 6.64 -4.10 12.61
N GLU A 113 7.80 -4.74 12.61
CA GLU A 113 7.96 -6.06 11.99
C GLU A 113 6.94 -7.06 12.55
N GLY A 114 6.36 -7.88 11.68
CA GLY A 114 5.27 -8.80 12.03
C GLY A 114 3.90 -8.15 12.24
N SER A 115 3.76 -6.82 12.15
CA SER A 115 2.45 -6.16 12.25
C SER A 115 1.53 -6.57 11.09
N SER A 116 0.32 -7.00 11.41
CA SER A 116 -0.75 -7.21 10.43
C SER A 116 -1.64 -5.98 10.24
N SER A 117 -1.38 -4.88 10.95
CA SER A 117 -2.28 -3.72 11.01
C SER A 117 -2.52 -3.12 9.63
N VAL A 118 -1.47 -2.89 8.84
CA VAL A 118 -1.61 -2.27 7.52
C VAL A 118 -2.49 -3.11 6.60
N ASP A 119 -2.30 -4.43 6.63
CA ASP A 119 -3.10 -5.34 5.82
C ASP A 119 -4.55 -5.43 6.29
N ASN A 120 -4.77 -5.55 7.59
CA ASN A 120 -6.11 -5.63 8.15
C ASN A 120 -6.94 -4.39 7.84
N PHE A 121 -6.32 -3.20 7.87
CA PHE A 121 -7.02 -1.93 7.65
C PHE A 121 -7.14 -1.53 6.17
N TYR A 122 -6.15 -1.86 5.33
CA TYR A 122 -6.05 -1.29 3.98
C TYR A 122 -5.94 -2.35 2.87
N ASN A 123 -5.71 -3.62 3.18
CA ASN A 123 -5.77 -4.71 2.20
C ASN A 123 -7.13 -5.44 2.30
N ILE A 124 -8.20 -4.66 2.36
CA ILE A 124 -9.56 -5.20 2.27
C ILE A 124 -9.74 -5.65 0.83
N GLN A 125 -9.64 -6.95 0.60
CA GLN A 125 -9.91 -7.52 -0.70
C GLN A 125 -11.39 -7.27 -0.97
N ILE A 126 -11.69 -6.33 -1.87
CA ILE A 126 -13.02 -6.20 -2.48
C ILE A 126 -13.35 -7.62 -2.93
N ALA A 127 -14.39 -8.19 -2.30
CA ALA A 127 -14.71 -9.61 -2.28
C ALA A 127 -14.05 -10.31 -3.47
N ARG A 128 -12.86 -10.90 -3.24
CA ARG A 128 -12.39 -11.94 -4.15
C ARG A 128 -13.59 -12.85 -4.28
N ASP A 129 -14.07 -13.05 -5.50
CA ASP A 129 -15.20 -13.94 -5.71
C ASP A 129 -14.77 -15.31 -5.16
N LEU A 130 -15.18 -15.57 -3.93
CA LEU A 130 -14.75 -16.74 -3.17
C LEU A 130 -15.29 -17.98 -3.86
N VAL A 131 -16.43 -17.85 -4.54
CA VAL A 131 -17.03 -18.88 -5.38
C VAL A 131 -16.12 -19.14 -6.59
N ALA A 132 -15.67 -18.11 -7.31
CA ALA A 132 -14.73 -18.29 -8.43
C ALA A 132 -13.37 -18.86 -8.01
N LEU A 133 -12.92 -18.63 -6.77
CA LEU A 133 -11.69 -19.23 -6.23
C LEU A 133 -11.89 -20.68 -5.77
N LEU A 134 -13.03 -21.00 -5.17
CA LEU A 134 -13.40 -22.37 -4.83
C LEU A 134 -13.60 -23.24 -6.07
N LEU A 135 -14.15 -22.65 -7.14
CA LEU A 135 -14.39 -23.31 -8.43
C LEU A 135 -13.16 -23.32 -9.35
N LYS A 136 -12.01 -22.81 -8.91
CA LYS A 136 -10.77 -22.93 -9.68
C LYS A 136 -10.26 -24.36 -9.56
N GLU A 137 -10.48 -25.11 -10.64
CA GLU A 137 -9.87 -26.43 -10.84
C GLU A 137 -8.35 -26.35 -10.58
N PRO A 138 -7.77 -27.32 -9.86
CA PRO A 138 -6.34 -27.33 -9.57
C PRO A 138 -5.57 -27.33 -10.90
N LYS A 139 -4.61 -26.42 -11.02
CA LYS A 139 -3.69 -26.44 -12.16
C LYS A 139 -2.94 -27.77 -12.12
N GLU A 140 -3.07 -28.56 -13.17
CA GLU A 140 -2.26 -29.76 -13.36
C GLU A 140 -0.78 -29.38 -13.22
N GLU A 141 -0.16 -29.82 -12.15
CA GLU A 141 1.29 -29.76 -12.02
C GLU A 141 1.89 -30.62 -13.14
N ALA A 142 2.81 -30.02 -13.90
CA ALA A 142 3.52 -30.70 -14.96
C ALA A 142 4.12 -32.02 -14.45
N LYS A 143 3.66 -33.13 -15.03
CA LYS A 143 4.13 -34.48 -14.72
C LYS A 143 5.65 -34.58 -14.94
N SER A 144 6.40 -34.56 -13.84
CA SER A 144 7.79 -35.04 -13.85
C SER A 144 7.77 -36.57 -13.74
N SER A 145 8.20 -37.23 -14.81
CA SER A 145 8.34 -38.67 -14.92
C SER A 145 9.43 -39.23 -14.00
N LYS A 146 9.12 -40.26 -13.20
CA LYS A 146 9.86 -41.54 -13.09
C LYS A 146 9.43 -42.34 -11.86
N GLY A 147 9.11 -43.63 -12.05
CA GLY A 147 9.17 -44.64 -10.98
C GLY A 147 8.07 -45.69 -11.04
N LYS A 148 8.27 -46.75 -11.84
CA LYS A 148 7.52 -48.02 -11.73
C LYS A 148 7.76 -48.67 -10.36
N ARG A 149 6.69 -49.15 -9.71
CA ARG A 149 6.57 -50.44 -8.99
C ARG A 149 5.14 -50.52 -8.41
N GLU A 150 4.31 -51.37 -9.02
CA GLU A 150 3.98 -52.75 -8.59
C GLU A 150 2.66 -52.77 -7.82
N GLN A 151 1.68 -53.45 -8.42
CA GLN A 151 0.35 -53.67 -7.90
C GLN A 151 0.40 -54.70 -6.76
N SER A 152 -0.23 -54.39 -5.65
CA SER A 152 -0.76 -55.37 -4.69
C SER A 152 -1.99 -54.75 -4.07
N GLY A 153 -3.13 -55.42 -4.24
CA GLY A 153 -4.44 -54.91 -3.90
C GLY A 153 -4.72 -54.90 -2.39
N GLU A 154 -5.63 -54.02 -2.00
CA GLU A 154 -6.67 -54.33 -1.02
C GLU A 154 -7.79 -53.29 -1.14
N LEU A 155 -8.94 -53.76 -1.61
CA LEU A 155 -10.23 -53.10 -1.44
C LEU A 155 -10.55 -53.05 0.06
N MET A 156 -10.74 -51.86 0.64
CA MET A 156 -11.63 -51.72 1.79
C MET A 156 -12.35 -50.36 1.81
N ASN A 157 -13.66 -50.47 1.53
CA ASN A 157 -14.78 -49.80 2.18
C ASN A 157 -14.65 -48.32 2.57
N ILE A 158 -15.25 -47.49 1.72
CA ILE A 158 -15.83 -46.20 2.09
C ILE A 158 -17.02 -46.47 3.04
N LYS A 159 -16.91 -46.05 4.30
CA LYS A 159 -18.07 -45.87 5.19
C LYS A 159 -18.24 -44.38 5.47
N ARG A 160 -19.35 -43.89 4.94
CA ARG A 160 -20.01 -42.60 5.09
C ARG A 160 -20.46 -42.36 6.55
N MET A 161 -20.17 -41.18 7.08
CA MET A 161 -20.78 -40.51 8.26
C MET A 161 -20.50 -39.01 8.01
N GLU A 162 -21.43 -38.05 7.79
CA GLU A 162 -22.73 -37.72 8.42
C GLU A 162 -22.59 -37.90 9.94
N TRP A 163 -22.30 -36.86 10.75
CA TRP A 163 -22.94 -35.54 10.90
C TRP A 163 -21.94 -34.39 11.11
#